data_AF-A0A975QPV9-F1
#
_entry.id   AF-A0A975QPV9-F1
#
_cell.length_a   1.000
_cell.length_b   1.000
_cell.length_c   1.000
_cell.angle_alpha   90.00
_cell.angle_beta   90.00
_cell.angle_gamma   90.00
#
_symmetry.space_group_name_H-M   'P 1'
#
loop_
_entity.id
_entity.type
_entity.pdbx_description
1 polymer ?
#
loop_
_entity_poly.entity_id
_entity_poly.type
_entity_poly.pdbx_seq_one_letter_code
_entity_poly.pdbx_strand_id
1 'polypeptide(L)'
;MTTKTIKINGNTKTAKNKAVKEMEKFIKELKAQKTLGIAKDESSMKFSEYADIVFKIRDRKASFQTKINRKYYLVVVKKYFGNIKLKDITATKIENFFTEMSETKSDQVLSKYK
;
A
#
# COMPACT_ATOMS: atom_id res chain seq x y z
N MET A 1 40.29 7.78 -19.48
CA MET A 1 39.25 7.26 -18.56
C MET A 1 37.90 7.75 -19.06
N THR A 2 37.05 6.85 -19.58
CA THR A 2 35.70 7.19 -20.08
C THR A 2 34.70 7.08 -18.94
N THR A 3 34.17 8.22 -18.50
CA THR A 3 33.09 8.32 -17.51
C THR A 3 31.81 7.71 -18.08
N LYS A 4 31.45 6.51 -17.62
CA LYS A 4 30.14 5.91 -17.90
C LYS A 4 29.07 6.68 -17.14
N THR A 5 28.24 7.43 -17.86
CA THR A 5 27.04 8.07 -17.32
C THR A 5 26.05 7.00 -16.90
N ILE A 6 25.93 6.77 -15.59
CA ILE A 6 24.91 5.88 -15.02
C ILE A 6 23.56 6.59 -15.20
N LYS A 7 22.76 6.15 -16.18
CA LYS A 7 21.35 6.54 -16.29
C LYS A 7 20.60 5.85 -15.15
N ILE A 8 20.40 6.59 -14.06
CA ILE A 8 19.47 6.22 -13.00
C ILE A 8 18.10 6.12 -13.64
N ASN A 9 17.51 4.92 -13.70
CA ASN A 9 16.13 4.69 -14.15
C ASN A 9 15.17 5.29 -13.12
N GLY A 10 15.10 6.62 -13.09
CA GLY A 10 14.17 7.38 -12.28
C GLY A 10 12.76 7.22 -12.84
N ASN A 11 11.79 7.02 -11.93
CA ASN A 11 10.35 7.08 -12.18
C ASN A 11 10.01 8.17 -13.22
N THR A 12 9.79 7.76 -14.46
CA THR A 12 9.43 8.67 -15.54
C THR A 12 8.08 9.30 -15.25
N LYS A 13 7.91 10.58 -15.58
CA LYS A 13 6.65 11.34 -15.47
C LYS A 13 5.47 10.55 -16.07
N THR A 14 5.73 9.76 -17.10
CA THR A 14 4.81 8.84 -17.76
C THR A 14 4.31 7.71 -16.86
N ALA A 15 5.18 7.09 -16.05
CA ALA A 15 4.80 6.03 -15.12
C ALA A 15 3.90 6.57 -13.99
N LYS A 16 4.20 7.76 -13.48
CA LYS A 16 3.35 8.45 -12.48
C LYS A 16 1.97 8.77 -13.04
N ASN A 17 1.90 9.33 -14.25
CA ASN A 17 0.62 9.64 -14.89
C ASN A 17 -0.23 8.39 -15.19
N LYS A 18 0.42 7.28 -15.53
CA LYS A 18 -0.29 6.00 -15.74
C LYS A 18 -0.88 5.46 -14.44
N ALA A 19 -0.13 5.51 -13.33
CA ALA A 19 -0.61 5.11 -12.01
C ALA A 19 -1.80 5.96 -11.54
N VAL A 20 -1.77 7.28 -11.79
CA VAL A 20 -2.90 8.19 -11.48
C VAL A 20 -4.15 7.79 -12.28
N LYS A 21 -4.01 7.54 -13.58
CA LYS A 21 -5.15 7.10 -14.42
C LYS A 21 -5.73 5.75 -14.01
N GLU A 22 -4.87 4.79 -13.63
CA GLU A 22 -5.32 3.48 -13.13
C GLU A 22 -6.05 3.63 -11.79
N MET A 23 -5.58 4.52 -10.91
CA MET A 23 -6.26 4.84 -9.65
C MET A 23 -7.63 5.51 -9.88
N GLU A 24 -7.72 6.48 -10.78
CA GLU A 24 -8.98 7.15 -11.13
C GLU A 24 -9.99 6.17 -11.74
N LYS A 25 -9.53 5.26 -12.60
CA LYS A 25 -10.38 4.21 -13.18
C LYS A 25 -10.91 3.27 -12.11
N PHE A 26 -10.05 2.85 -11.19
CA PHE A 26 -10.44 2.03 -10.04
C PHE A 26 -11.47 2.73 -9.14
N ILE A 27 -11.30 4.03 -8.86
CA ILE A 27 -12.27 4.83 -8.09
C ILE A 27 -13.62 4.90 -8.82
N LYS A 28 -13.62 5.07 -10.15
CA LYS A 28 -14.87 5.09 -10.94
C LYS A 28 -15.57 3.73 -10.95
N GLU A 29 -14.82 2.64 -11.08
CA GLU A 29 -15.34 1.27 -11.02
C GLU A 29 -15.96 0.98 -9.64
N LEU A 30 -15.28 1.37 -8.55
CA LEU A 30 -15.82 1.24 -7.18
C LEU A 30 -17.10 2.06 -6.99
N LYS A 31 -17.14 3.31 -7.48
CA LYS A 31 -18.35 4.14 -7.41
C LYS A 31 -19.51 3.54 -8.21
N ALA A 32 -19.26 3.01 -9.40
CA ALA A 32 -20.28 2.35 -10.21
C ALA A 32 -20.83 1.09 -9.53
N GLN A 33 -19.96 0.27 -8.93
CA GLN A 33 -20.37 -0.91 -8.17
C GLN A 33 -21.17 -0.56 -6.90
N LYS A 34 -20.86 0.58 -6.25
CA LYS A 34 -21.63 1.15 -5.13
C LYS A 34 -23.03 1.61 -5.55
N THR A 35 -23.16 2.26 -6.71
CA THR A 35 -24.46 2.72 -7.23
C THR A 35 -25.38 1.58 -7.65
N LEU A 36 -24.82 0.46 -8.14
CA LEU A 36 -25.58 -0.72 -8.58
C LEU A 36 -26.05 -1.62 -7.41
N GLY A 37 -25.73 -1.28 -6.15
CA GLY A 37 -26.10 -2.11 -4.99
C GLY A 37 -25.36 -3.45 -4.90
N ILE A 38 -24.37 -3.69 -5.77
CA ILE A 38 -23.58 -4.93 -5.86
C ILE A 38 -22.37 -4.88 -4.92
N ALA A 39 -21.75 -3.70 -4.76
CA ALA A 39 -20.73 -3.51 -3.73
C ALA A 39 -21.40 -3.39 -2.36
N LYS A 40 -21.42 -4.49 -1.61
CA LYS A 40 -21.61 -4.42 -0.15
C LYS A 40 -20.56 -3.45 0.39
N ASP A 41 -20.92 -2.65 1.39
CA ASP A 41 -19.99 -1.73 2.03
C ASP A 41 -18.90 -2.50 2.80
N GLU A 42 -17.89 -2.95 2.07
CA GLU A 42 -16.71 -3.65 2.59
C GLU A 42 -15.89 -2.73 3.51
N SER A 43 -16.20 -1.43 3.57
CA SER A 43 -15.55 -0.51 4.50
C SER A 43 -15.75 -0.91 5.97
N SER A 44 -16.80 -1.69 6.24
CA SER A 44 -17.10 -2.25 7.57
C SER A 44 -16.33 -3.55 7.88
N MET A 45 -15.69 -4.18 6.89
CA MET A 45 -14.86 -5.36 7.10
C MET A 45 -13.55 -5.02 7.81
N LYS A 46 -12.99 -6.00 8.50
CA LYS A 46 -11.66 -5.85 9.11
C LYS A 46 -10.60 -5.87 8.02
N PHE A 47 -9.53 -5.10 8.23
CA PHE A 47 -8.39 -5.08 7.30
C PHE A 47 -7.80 -6.47 7.08
N SER A 48 -7.73 -7.31 8.11
CA SER A 48 -7.19 -8.68 8.00
C SER A 48 -7.92 -9.53 6.97
N GLU A 49 -9.26 -9.42 6.92
CA GLU A 49 -10.15 -10.14 6.01
C GLU A 49 -10.03 -9.59 4.58
N TYR A 50 -10.02 -8.26 4.45
CA TYR A 50 -9.92 -7.59 3.16
C TYR A 50 -8.53 -7.74 2.50
N ALA A 51 -7.46 -7.64 3.30
CA ALA A 51 -6.11 -7.60 2.78
C ALA A 51 -5.70 -8.93 2.13
N ASP A 52 -6.18 -10.08 2.62
CA ASP A 52 -5.89 -11.38 1.99
C ASP A 52 -6.50 -11.48 0.58
N ILE A 53 -7.71 -10.96 0.40
CA ILE A 53 -8.40 -10.93 -0.90
C ILE A 53 -7.61 -10.05 -1.88
N VAL A 54 -7.26 -8.83 -1.46
CA VAL A 54 -6.52 -7.86 -2.29
C VAL A 54 -5.15 -8.40 -2.67
N PHE A 55 -4.40 -8.97 -1.72
CA PHE A 55 -3.06 -9.49 -1.99
C PHE A 55 -3.12 -10.71 -2.90
N LYS A 56 -4.11 -11.61 -2.74
CA LYS A 56 -4.32 -12.74 -3.67
C LYS A 56 -4.57 -12.28 -5.11
N ILE A 57 -5.34 -11.20 -5.31
CA ILE A 57 -5.60 -10.61 -6.63
C ILE A 57 -4.33 -9.97 -7.19
N ARG A 58 -3.66 -9.12 -6.39
CA ARG A 58 -2.41 -8.42 -6.76
C ARG A 58 -1.25 -9.36 -7.08
N ASP A 59 -1.22 -10.53 -6.44
CA ASP A 59 -0.14 -11.49 -6.57
C ASP A 59 -0.37 -12.49 -7.71
N ARG A 60 -1.54 -12.52 -8.34
CA ARG A 60 -1.86 -13.48 -9.42
C ARG A 60 -0.80 -13.51 -10.53
N LYS A 61 -0.28 -12.35 -10.93
CA LYS A 61 0.74 -12.21 -12.00
C LYS A 61 2.12 -11.80 -11.46
N ALA A 62 2.33 -11.80 -10.14
CA ALA A 62 3.60 -11.39 -9.55
C ALA A 62 4.63 -12.53 -9.62
N SER A 63 5.92 -12.17 -9.70
CA SER A 63 7.01 -13.14 -9.59
C SER A 63 7.05 -13.75 -8.19
N PHE A 64 7.68 -14.92 -8.05
CA PHE A 64 7.79 -15.64 -6.78
C PHE A 64 8.42 -14.77 -5.67
N GLN A 65 9.53 -14.08 -5.98
CA GLN A 65 10.18 -13.19 -5.01
C GLN A 65 9.27 -12.04 -4.57
N THR A 66 8.49 -11.47 -5.51
CA THR A 66 7.54 -10.40 -5.17
C THR A 66 6.45 -10.89 -4.23
N LYS A 67 5.91 -12.11 -4.44
CA LYS A 67 4.92 -12.72 -3.56
C LYS A 67 5.46 -12.91 -2.15
N ILE A 68 6.70 -13.40 -2.03
CA ILE A 68 7.38 -13.58 -0.74
C ILE A 68 7.52 -12.23 -0.01
N ASN A 69 8.06 -11.22 -0.70
CA ASN A 69 8.27 -9.90 -0.10
C ASN A 69 6.95 -9.27 0.37
N ARG A 70 5.89 -9.40 -0.42
CA ARG A 70 4.55 -8.90 -0.08
C ARG A 70 3.92 -9.66 1.08
N LYS A 71 4.13 -10.98 1.18
CA LYS A 71 3.69 -11.78 2.33
C LYS A 71 4.32 -11.28 3.63
N TYR A 72 5.63 -11.01 3.64
CA TYR A 72 6.30 -10.44 4.82
C TYR A 72 5.73 -9.06 5.19
N TYR A 73 5.52 -8.20 4.20
CA TYR A 73 4.91 -6.89 4.43
C TYR A 73 3.49 -7.02 5.01
N LEU A 74 2.67 -7.91 4.46
CA LEU A 74 1.30 -8.12 4.92
C LEU A 74 1.24 -8.60 6.38
N VAL A 75 2.16 -9.47 6.81
CA VAL A 75 2.26 -9.91 8.21
C VAL A 75 2.49 -8.72 9.14
N VAL A 76 3.37 -7.79 8.78
CA VAL A 76 3.64 -6.58 9.57
C VAL A 76 2.40 -5.70 9.64
N VAL A 77 1.82 -5.34 8.49
CA VAL A 77 0.65 -4.43 8.45
C VAL A 77 -0.56 -5.03 9.16
N LYS A 78 -0.76 -6.35 9.08
CA LYS A 78 -1.84 -7.04 9.80
C LYS A 78 -1.71 -6.96 11.32
N LYS A 79 -0.50 -6.89 11.88
CA LYS A 79 -0.32 -6.71 13.34
C LYS A 79 -0.87 -5.36 13.80
N TYR A 80 -0.73 -4.32 12.98
CA TYR A 80 -1.16 -2.96 13.32
C TYR A 80 -2.63 -2.69 12.96
N PHE A 81 -3.05 -3.05 11.75
CA PHE A 81 -4.37 -2.70 11.23
C PHE A 81 -5.36 -3.86 11.20
N GLY A 82 -4.94 -5.10 11.47
CA GLY A 82 -5.70 -6.30 11.16
C GLY A 82 -7.11 -6.35 11.75
N ASN A 83 -7.31 -5.85 12.97
CA ASN A 83 -8.61 -5.82 13.65
C ASN A 83 -9.41 -4.53 13.41
N ILE A 84 -8.82 -3.54 12.73
CA ILE A 84 -9.43 -2.25 12.44
C ILE A 84 -10.30 -2.41 11.19
N LYS A 85 -11.52 -1.85 11.22
CA LYS A 85 -12.36 -1.80 10.02
C LYS A 85 -11.75 -0.85 9.01
N LEU A 86 -11.88 -1.14 7.72
CA LEU A 86 -11.27 -0.32 6.67
C LEU A 86 -11.66 1.17 6.77
N LYS A 87 -12.93 1.46 7.08
CA LYS A 87 -13.43 2.83 7.27
C LYS A 87 -12.79 3.58 8.44
N ASP A 88 -12.28 2.85 9.42
CA ASP A 88 -11.69 3.40 10.65
C ASP A 88 -10.16 3.56 10.52
N ILE A 89 -9.57 3.23 9.36
CA ILE A 89 -8.18 3.49 9.02
C ILE A 89 -8.07 4.92 8.47
N THR A 90 -7.63 5.83 9.32
CA THR A 90 -7.43 7.24 8.95
C THR A 90 -6.00 7.52 8.50
N ALA A 91 -5.79 8.63 7.80
CA ALA A 91 -4.45 9.08 7.40
C ALA A 91 -3.50 9.19 8.61
N THR A 92 -3.98 9.74 9.72
CA THR A 92 -3.21 9.86 10.97
C THR A 92 -2.73 8.51 11.51
N LYS A 93 -3.57 7.46 11.46
CA LYS A 93 -3.14 6.11 11.89
C LYS A 93 -2.07 5.53 10.96
N ILE A 94 -2.14 5.83 9.67
CA ILE A 94 -1.13 5.41 8.69
C ILE A 94 0.19 6.15 8.94
N GLU A 95 0.14 7.46 9.18
CA GLU A 95 1.32 8.26 9.53
C GLU A 95 1.99 7.75 10.79
N ASN A 96 1.22 7.52 11.86
CA ASN A 96 1.74 6.97 13.11
C ASN A 96 2.41 5.61 12.90
N PHE A 97 1.80 4.72 12.11
CA PHE A 97 2.41 3.44 11.76
C PHE A 97 3.78 3.61 11.08
N PHE A 98 3.91 4.55 10.14
CA PHE A 98 5.20 4.80 9.49
C PHE A 98 6.22 5.43 10.43
N THR A 99 5.81 6.33 11.31
CA THR A 99 6.67 6.93 12.34
C THR A 99 7.19 5.86 13.30
N GLU A 100 6.32 5.03 13.87
CA GLU A 100 6.71 3.94 14.78
C GLU A 100 7.64 2.93 14.10
N MET A 101 7.35 2.56 12.85
CA MET A 101 8.22 1.68 12.07
C MET A 101 9.60 2.32 11.80
N SER A 102 9.64 3.62 11.58
CA SER A 102 10.87 4.39 11.36
C SER A 102 11.71 4.47 12.63
N GLU A 103 11.10 4.79 13.77
CA GLU A 103 11.74 4.83 15.09
C GLU A 103 12.29 3.46 15.50
N THR A 104 11.53 2.39 15.25
CA THR A 104 11.94 1.01 15.58
C THR A 104 13.13 0.53 14.74
N LYS A 105 13.41 1.18 13.59
CA LYS A 105 14.42 0.73 12.62
C LYS A 105 15.57 1.69 12.41
N SER A 106 15.54 2.89 13.01
CA SER A 106 16.55 3.92 12.77
C SER A 106 16.88 4.70 14.04
N ASP A 107 18.07 4.46 14.58
CA ASP A 107 18.65 5.29 15.65
C ASP A 107 18.86 6.75 15.20
N GLN A 108 18.95 7.01 13.90
CA GLN A 108 19.09 8.37 13.34
C GLN A 108 17.80 9.20 13.41
N VAL A 109 16.62 8.57 13.51
CA VAL A 109 15.34 9.32 13.58
C VAL A 109 15.09 9.83 15.00
N LEU A 110 15.65 9.17 16.01
CA LEU A 110 15.60 9.57 17.41
C LEU A 110 16.40 10.86 17.70
N SER A 111 17.25 11.33 16.78
CA SER A 111 18.11 12.50 17.02
C SER A 111 17.41 13.85 16.81
N LYS A 112 16.18 13.88 16.26
CA LYS A 112 15.44 15.14 16.02
C LYS A 112 14.42 15.49 17.12
N TYR A 113 14.13 14.56 18.02
CA TYR A 113 13.13 14.72 19.08
C TYR A 113 13.71 14.60 20.51
N LYS A 114 15.04 14.61 20.65
CA LYS A 114 15.72 14.88 21.93
C LYS A 114 16.07 16.36 22.00
#